data_AF-A0A6G0J4Z4-F1
#
_entry.id   AF-A0A6G0J4Z4-F1
#
_cell.length_a   1.000
_cell.length_b   1.000
_cell.length_c   1.000
_cell.angle_alpha   90.00
_cell.angle_beta   90.00
_cell.angle_gamma   90.00
#
_symmetry.space_group_name_H-M   'P 1'
#
loop_
_entity.id
_entity.type
_entity.pdbx_description
1 polymer ?
#
loop_
_entity_poly.entity_id
_entity_poly.type
_entity_poly.pdbx_seq_one_letter_code
_entity_poly.pdbx_strand_id
1 'polypeptide(L)'
;MSSAYQLLLQVLNTAFSWSGFSQPGQRNLLKKALGVMAGRLKEGGAELTLEQLVKHSFEYLVNFRSTMPNLSTALCLSQLLSTVSEKGGNPAAYREQTASLAKRFLSQEWVTASGEKERGNKFNEALHTLLSIYLEHVDDVLKAVEEIAGEGIPELLNASKDESSSSWPTLSRQTFLVFYKVLLAELEKAARKIPASKISDSTEAQSEKLLTWNLAVRDFHILVNLVKVFDSRPVLNVCLKYGRHFLESFLKLGMPLLDNSFKRHKEDVQSLLKTFQLSTRQLHHLCGHSKIHQDMSLTNHVPALKKSLELFVYRVKAMLTLNNCQEAFWIGNLKNRNLKGEEILSQRSQESEDDGEEEEEEERRSPQPEEESEDEAQETDRGESKKGAKEDEVDEDISDDSD
;
A
#
# COMPACT_ATOMS: atom_id res chain seq x y z
N MET A 1 -9.42 -7.92 -34.14
CA MET A 1 -9.07 -9.21 -33.50
C MET A 1 -9.01 -9.11 -31.97
N SER A 2 -8.32 -8.13 -31.38
CA SER A 2 -8.24 -7.96 -29.91
C SER A 2 -9.61 -7.87 -29.22
N SER A 3 -10.53 -7.04 -29.73
CA SER A 3 -11.88 -6.91 -29.17
C SER A 3 -12.69 -8.21 -29.26
N ALA A 4 -12.54 -8.96 -30.35
CA ALA A 4 -13.21 -10.25 -30.50
C ALA A 4 -12.67 -11.27 -29.48
N TYR A 5 -11.35 -11.27 -29.24
CA TYR A 5 -10.73 -12.13 -28.22
C TYR A 5 -11.27 -11.79 -26.82
N GLN A 6 -11.32 -10.50 -26.47
CA GLN A 6 -11.92 -10.07 -25.21
C GLN A 6 -13.38 -10.53 -25.07
N LEU A 7 -14.20 -10.33 -26.09
CA LEU A 7 -15.60 -10.75 -26.08
C LEU A 7 -15.76 -12.27 -25.92
N LEU A 8 -14.89 -13.07 -26.54
CA LEU A 8 -14.91 -14.53 -26.37
C LEU A 8 -14.64 -14.93 -24.92
N LEU A 9 -13.62 -14.34 -24.28
CA LEU A 9 -13.34 -14.60 -22.88
C LEU A 9 -14.46 -14.12 -21.96
N GLN A 10 -15.09 -12.99 -22.28
CA GLN A 10 -16.23 -12.47 -21.51
C GLN A 10 -17.45 -13.39 -21.62
N VAL A 11 -17.79 -13.86 -22.83
CA VAL A 11 -18.88 -14.81 -23.04
C VAL A 11 -18.63 -16.11 -22.27
N LEU A 12 -17.40 -16.64 -22.33
CA LEU A 12 -17.02 -17.82 -21.54
C LEU A 12 -17.17 -17.54 -20.04
N ASN A 13 -16.65 -16.41 -19.55
CA ASN A 13 -16.74 -16.05 -18.15
C ASN A 13 -18.21 -15.95 -17.71
N THR A 14 -19.03 -15.18 -18.42
CA THR A 14 -20.47 -15.04 -18.13
C THR A 14 -21.19 -16.38 -18.13
N ALA A 15 -20.87 -17.28 -19.07
CA ALA A 15 -21.45 -18.62 -19.11
C ALA A 15 -21.08 -19.42 -17.85
N PHE A 16 -19.80 -19.45 -17.45
CA PHE A 16 -19.36 -20.17 -16.24
C PHE A 16 -19.78 -19.48 -14.94
N SER A 17 -19.98 -18.16 -14.93
CA SER A 17 -20.50 -17.41 -13.78
C SER A 17 -22.00 -17.63 -13.54
N TRP A 18 -22.70 -18.36 -14.41
CA TRP A 18 -24.13 -18.64 -14.24
C TRP A 18 -24.41 -19.34 -12.90
N SER A 19 -25.24 -18.70 -12.07
CA SER A 19 -25.59 -19.17 -10.72
C SER A 19 -26.34 -20.51 -10.73
N GLY A 20 -26.99 -20.86 -11.84
CA GLY A 20 -27.65 -22.15 -12.02
C GLY A 20 -26.70 -23.34 -11.91
N PHE A 21 -25.40 -23.16 -12.21
CA PHE A 21 -24.41 -24.22 -12.04
C PHE A 21 -24.12 -24.59 -10.58
N SER A 22 -24.53 -23.78 -9.62
CA SER A 22 -24.48 -24.13 -8.20
C SER A 22 -25.60 -25.10 -7.78
N GLN A 23 -26.63 -25.27 -8.62
CA GLN A 23 -27.74 -26.18 -8.31
C GLN A 23 -27.36 -27.64 -8.65
N PRO A 24 -27.67 -28.62 -7.77
CA PRO A 24 -27.35 -30.03 -8.01
C PRO A 24 -27.88 -30.58 -9.35
N GLY A 25 -29.08 -30.13 -9.75
CA GLY A 25 -29.72 -30.56 -11.00
C GLY A 25 -28.97 -30.15 -12.27
N GLN A 26 -28.12 -29.12 -12.22
CA GLN A 26 -27.37 -28.61 -13.36
C GLN A 26 -25.91 -29.07 -13.40
N ARG A 27 -25.49 -29.91 -12.45
CA ARG A 27 -24.12 -30.44 -12.36
C ARG A 27 -23.70 -31.21 -13.62
N ASN A 28 -24.64 -31.86 -14.30
CA ASN A 28 -24.38 -32.56 -15.56
C ASN A 28 -24.07 -31.60 -16.71
N LEU A 29 -24.74 -30.44 -16.79
CA LEU A 29 -24.44 -29.42 -17.78
C LEU A 29 -23.07 -28.78 -17.52
N LEU A 30 -22.75 -28.50 -16.27
CA LEU A 30 -21.43 -27.99 -15.87
C LEU A 30 -20.31 -28.97 -16.26
N LYS A 31 -20.48 -30.27 -15.97
CA LYS A 31 -19.52 -31.30 -16.39
C LYS A 31 -19.35 -31.35 -17.90
N LYS A 32 -20.43 -31.25 -18.68
CA LYS A 32 -20.36 -31.20 -20.15
C LYS A 32 -19.58 -29.98 -20.63
N ALA A 33 -19.87 -28.80 -20.09
CA ALA A 33 -19.21 -27.55 -20.46
C ALA A 33 -17.70 -27.58 -20.16
N LEU A 34 -17.33 -28.00 -18.94
CA LEU A 34 -15.92 -28.19 -18.57
C LEU A 34 -15.25 -29.31 -19.39
N GLY A 35 -15.99 -30.37 -19.70
CA GLY A 35 -15.54 -31.47 -20.56
C GLY A 35 -15.10 -31.00 -21.95
N VAL A 36 -15.79 -30.03 -22.54
CA VAL A 36 -15.41 -29.45 -23.85
C VAL A 36 -14.06 -28.73 -23.77
N MET A 37 -13.77 -28.04 -22.67
CA MET A 37 -12.49 -27.34 -22.48
C MET A 37 -11.38 -28.31 -22.10
N ALA A 38 -11.60 -29.16 -21.10
CA ALA A 38 -10.66 -30.20 -20.68
C ALA A 38 -10.28 -31.14 -21.84
N GLY A 39 -11.25 -31.46 -22.71
CA GLY A 39 -11.06 -32.27 -23.92
C GLY A 39 -10.04 -31.70 -24.91
N ARG A 40 -9.68 -30.42 -24.81
CA ARG A 40 -8.61 -29.81 -25.64
C ARG A 40 -7.20 -30.21 -25.20
N LEU A 41 -7.04 -30.68 -23.96
CA LEU A 41 -5.76 -31.17 -23.45
C LEU A 41 -5.73 -32.69 -23.28
N LYS A 42 -6.85 -33.32 -22.89
CA LYS A 42 -6.91 -34.75 -22.60
C LYS A 42 -8.22 -35.37 -23.08
N GLU A 43 -8.12 -36.42 -23.88
CA GLU A 43 -9.28 -37.22 -24.33
C GLU A 43 -9.86 -38.07 -23.17
N GLY A 44 -11.18 -38.28 -23.15
CA GLY A 44 -11.87 -39.08 -22.11
C GLY A 44 -12.73 -38.31 -21.10
N GLY A 45 -13.15 -37.08 -21.41
CA GLY A 45 -13.90 -36.19 -20.50
C GLY A 45 -15.18 -36.73 -19.86
N ALA A 46 -15.74 -37.85 -20.34
CA ALA A 46 -16.94 -38.47 -19.78
C ALA A 46 -16.69 -39.21 -18.45
N GLU A 47 -15.46 -39.70 -18.21
CA GLU A 47 -15.10 -40.46 -17.00
C GLU A 47 -14.40 -39.60 -15.93
N LEU A 48 -14.00 -38.37 -16.27
CA LEU A 48 -13.25 -37.50 -15.38
C LEU A 48 -14.12 -36.96 -14.24
N THR A 49 -13.52 -36.84 -13.05
CA THR A 49 -14.17 -36.17 -11.91
C THR A 49 -14.33 -34.68 -12.20
N LEU A 50 -15.24 -34.01 -11.49
CA LEU A 50 -15.43 -32.56 -11.65
C LEU A 50 -14.12 -31.80 -11.36
N GLU A 51 -13.35 -32.25 -10.38
CA GLU A 51 -12.06 -31.68 -10.02
C GLU A 51 -11.02 -31.82 -11.13
N GLN A 52 -10.93 -33.01 -11.76
CA GLN A 52 -10.05 -33.24 -12.91
C GLN A 52 -10.45 -32.40 -14.13
N LEU A 53 -11.76 -32.26 -14.37
CA LEU A 53 -12.29 -31.40 -15.44
C LEU A 53 -11.93 -29.93 -15.22
N VAL A 54 -12.03 -29.43 -13.99
CA VAL A 54 -11.63 -28.07 -13.63
C VAL A 54 -10.12 -27.89 -13.79
N LYS A 55 -9.32 -28.83 -13.30
CA LYS A 55 -7.85 -28.79 -13.43
C LYS A 55 -7.41 -28.68 -14.90
N HIS A 56 -7.90 -29.57 -15.75
CA HIS A 56 -7.54 -29.55 -17.17
C HIS A 56 -8.12 -28.33 -17.92
N SER A 57 -9.31 -27.87 -17.54
CA SER A 57 -9.85 -26.62 -18.08
C SER A 57 -8.99 -25.41 -17.71
N PHE A 58 -8.53 -25.35 -16.46
CA PHE A 58 -7.67 -24.30 -15.95
C PHE A 58 -6.32 -24.32 -16.67
N GLU A 59 -5.67 -25.49 -16.76
CA GLU A 59 -4.42 -25.70 -17.51
C GLU A 59 -4.53 -25.24 -18.97
N TYR A 60 -5.66 -25.55 -19.63
CA TYR A 60 -5.91 -25.13 -21.01
C TYR A 60 -6.00 -23.62 -21.12
N LEU A 61 -6.77 -22.97 -20.25
CA LEU A 61 -6.99 -21.54 -20.28
C LEU A 61 -5.72 -20.74 -19.93
N VAL A 62 -4.88 -21.25 -19.02
CA VAL A 62 -3.60 -20.65 -18.64
C VAL A 62 -2.61 -20.57 -19.82
N ASN A 63 -2.77 -21.40 -20.85
CA ASN A 63 -1.92 -21.34 -22.05
C ASN A 63 -2.12 -20.06 -22.85
N PHE A 64 -3.26 -19.38 -22.71
CA PHE A 64 -3.52 -18.13 -23.42
C PHE A 64 -2.75 -16.93 -22.86
N ARG A 65 -2.12 -17.05 -21.69
CA ARG A 65 -1.43 -15.95 -20.99
C ARG A 65 -0.41 -15.18 -21.84
N SER A 66 0.27 -15.83 -22.78
CA SER A 66 1.29 -15.19 -23.64
C SER A 66 0.71 -14.48 -24.87
N THR A 67 -0.59 -14.67 -25.14
CA THR A 67 -1.25 -14.16 -26.35
C THR A 67 -2.22 -13.01 -26.07
N MET A 68 -2.23 -12.51 -24.83
CA MET A 68 -3.12 -11.43 -24.41
C MET A 68 -2.73 -10.13 -25.10
N PRO A 69 -3.63 -9.49 -25.86
CA PRO A 69 -3.30 -8.28 -26.63
C PRO A 69 -3.28 -7.00 -25.79
N ASN A 70 -3.99 -6.98 -24.66
CA ASN A 70 -4.13 -5.81 -23.78
C ASN A 70 -4.49 -6.22 -22.35
N LEU A 71 -4.37 -5.27 -21.42
CA LEU A 71 -4.61 -5.52 -19.99
C LEU A 71 -6.06 -5.94 -19.71
N SER A 72 -7.03 -5.38 -20.44
CA SER A 72 -8.45 -5.72 -20.27
C SER A 72 -8.76 -7.18 -20.63
N THR A 73 -8.12 -7.70 -21.68
CA THR A 73 -8.25 -9.10 -22.09
C THR A 73 -7.55 -10.02 -21.07
N ALA A 74 -6.37 -9.62 -20.58
CA ALA A 74 -5.66 -10.34 -19.52
C ALA A 74 -6.49 -10.44 -18.24
N LEU A 75 -7.13 -9.34 -17.83
CA LEU A 75 -8.05 -9.33 -16.70
C LEU A 75 -9.23 -10.29 -16.91
N CYS A 76 -9.82 -10.29 -18.11
CA CYS A 76 -10.93 -11.20 -18.41
C CYS A 76 -10.50 -12.68 -18.32
N LEU A 77 -9.27 -13.01 -18.73
CA LEU A 77 -8.72 -14.35 -18.55
C LEU A 77 -8.55 -14.67 -17.05
N SER A 78 -8.00 -13.76 -16.25
CA SER A 78 -7.87 -13.96 -14.79
C SER A 78 -9.22 -14.19 -14.12
N GLN A 79 -10.25 -13.41 -14.46
CA GLN A 79 -11.60 -13.57 -13.93
C GLN A 79 -12.24 -14.89 -14.35
N LEU A 80 -12.03 -15.32 -15.60
CA LEU A 80 -12.50 -16.62 -16.09
C LEU A 80 -11.82 -17.76 -15.32
N LEU A 81 -10.51 -17.69 -15.09
CA LEU A 81 -9.76 -18.69 -14.34
C LEU A 81 -10.24 -18.78 -12.89
N SER A 82 -10.46 -17.64 -12.22
CA SER A 82 -11.07 -17.60 -10.89
C SER A 82 -12.45 -18.28 -10.90
N THR A 83 -13.33 -17.91 -11.84
CA THR A 83 -14.68 -18.48 -11.96
C THR A 83 -14.64 -20.00 -12.20
N VAL A 84 -13.73 -20.50 -13.04
CA VAL A 84 -13.58 -21.94 -13.33
C VAL A 84 -13.05 -22.68 -12.10
N SER A 85 -12.07 -22.12 -11.39
CA SER A 85 -11.49 -22.72 -10.19
C SER A 85 -12.54 -22.91 -9.06
N GLU A 86 -13.46 -21.96 -8.91
CA GLU A 86 -14.54 -22.02 -7.94
C GLU A 86 -15.50 -23.18 -8.19
N LYS A 87 -15.68 -23.60 -9.45
CA LYS A 87 -16.56 -24.73 -9.79
C LYS A 87 -16.02 -26.08 -9.33
N GLY A 88 -14.72 -26.16 -9.03
CA GLY A 88 -14.06 -27.37 -8.55
C GLY A 88 -14.28 -27.64 -7.06
N GLY A 89 -14.81 -26.67 -6.31
CA GLY A 89 -15.00 -26.78 -4.85
C GLY A 89 -13.74 -26.60 -4.01
N ASN A 90 -12.56 -26.42 -4.65
CA ASN A 90 -11.31 -26.10 -3.98
C ASN A 90 -10.59 -24.91 -4.67
N PRO A 91 -11.09 -23.67 -4.51
CA PRO A 91 -10.45 -22.48 -5.10
C PRO A 91 -9.03 -22.26 -4.55
N ALA A 92 -8.77 -22.65 -3.30
CA ALA A 92 -7.48 -22.46 -2.64
C ALA A 92 -6.34 -23.18 -3.37
N ALA A 93 -6.61 -24.31 -4.04
CA ALA A 93 -5.61 -25.05 -4.81
C ALA A 93 -5.04 -24.24 -6.00
N TYR A 94 -5.76 -23.24 -6.50
CA TYR A 94 -5.37 -22.41 -7.65
C TYR A 94 -4.88 -21.02 -7.25
N ARG A 95 -4.79 -20.74 -5.94
CA ARG A 95 -4.42 -19.45 -5.38
C ARG A 95 -3.04 -18.99 -5.88
N GLU A 96 -2.01 -19.82 -5.73
CA GLU A 96 -0.64 -19.52 -6.17
C GLU A 96 -0.54 -19.27 -7.69
N GLN A 97 -1.25 -20.08 -8.47
CA GLN A 97 -1.30 -19.95 -9.93
C GLN A 97 -2.01 -18.66 -10.36
N THR A 98 -3.06 -18.27 -9.63
CA THR A 98 -3.77 -17.01 -9.86
C THR A 98 -2.90 -15.80 -9.50
N ALA A 99 -2.20 -15.85 -8.36
CA ALA A 99 -1.29 -14.80 -7.94
C ALA A 99 -0.10 -14.65 -8.91
N SER A 100 0.54 -15.74 -9.30
CA SER A 100 1.66 -15.73 -10.26
C SER A 100 1.24 -15.23 -11.64
N LEU A 101 0.05 -15.61 -12.12
CA LEU A 101 -0.49 -15.09 -13.38
C LEU A 101 -0.78 -13.58 -13.29
N ALA A 102 -1.40 -13.12 -12.21
CA ALA A 102 -1.67 -11.70 -12.00
C ALA A 102 -0.36 -10.89 -11.89
N LYS A 103 0.63 -11.38 -11.13
CA LYS A 103 1.98 -10.78 -11.04
C LYS A 103 2.62 -10.68 -12.42
N ARG A 104 2.57 -11.74 -13.23
CA ARG A 104 3.09 -11.71 -14.62
C ARG A 104 2.43 -10.62 -15.46
N PHE A 105 1.12 -10.45 -15.37
CA PHE A 105 0.41 -9.41 -16.13
C PHE A 105 0.71 -7.99 -15.61
N LEU A 106 0.97 -7.83 -14.32
CA LEU A 106 1.41 -6.56 -13.73
C LEU A 106 2.87 -6.23 -14.07
N SER A 107 3.71 -7.26 -14.25
CA SER A 107 5.13 -7.16 -14.59
C SER A 107 5.42 -7.19 -16.10
N GLN A 108 4.41 -6.94 -16.94
CA GLN A 108 4.56 -6.88 -18.40
C GLN A 108 4.21 -5.48 -18.92
N GLU A 109 4.89 -5.05 -19.98
CA GLU A 109 4.53 -3.85 -20.72
C GLU A 109 3.32 -4.10 -21.64
N TRP A 110 2.33 -3.21 -21.53
CA TRP A 110 1.13 -3.21 -22.37
C TRP A 110 1.21 -2.08 -23.37
N VAL A 111 1.22 -2.43 -24.66
CA VAL A 111 1.32 -1.51 -25.79
C VAL A 111 0.13 -1.67 -26.70
N THR A 112 -0.38 -0.54 -27.17
CA THR A 112 -1.45 -0.45 -28.15
C THR A 112 -0.95 -0.82 -29.55
N ALA A 113 -1.87 -0.96 -30.51
CA ALA A 113 -1.51 -1.26 -31.90
C ALA A 113 -0.65 -0.16 -32.57
N SER A 114 -0.65 1.06 -32.05
CA SER A 114 0.24 2.16 -32.50
C SER A 114 1.63 2.12 -31.86
N GLY A 115 1.89 1.18 -30.94
CA GLY A 115 3.15 1.10 -30.19
C GLY A 115 3.22 2.01 -28.96
N GLU A 116 2.14 2.74 -28.64
CA GLU A 116 2.07 3.57 -27.44
C GLU A 116 1.65 2.75 -26.22
N LYS A 117 2.21 3.06 -25.05
CA LYS A 117 1.82 2.42 -23.77
C LYS A 117 0.32 2.58 -23.51
N GLU A 118 -0.35 1.52 -23.07
CA GLU A 118 -1.77 1.58 -22.72
C GLU A 118 -2.01 2.53 -21.55
N ARG A 119 -3.00 3.42 -21.69
CA ARG A 119 -3.34 4.47 -20.72
C ARG A 119 -4.85 4.72 -20.70
N GLY A 120 -5.31 5.44 -19.68
CA GLY A 120 -6.69 5.92 -19.56
C GLY A 120 -7.55 5.16 -18.55
N ASN A 121 -8.80 5.59 -18.39
CA ASN A 121 -9.66 5.11 -17.29
C ASN A 121 -9.93 3.60 -17.33
N LYS A 122 -10.23 3.04 -18.51
CA LYS A 122 -10.45 1.59 -18.65
C LYS A 122 -9.22 0.77 -18.27
N PHE A 123 -8.03 1.27 -18.62
CA PHE A 123 -6.77 0.66 -18.21
C PHE A 123 -6.59 0.73 -16.69
N ASN A 124 -6.83 1.89 -16.08
CA ASN A 124 -6.73 2.08 -14.63
C ASN A 124 -7.72 1.23 -13.83
N GLU A 125 -8.96 1.06 -14.33
CA GLU A 125 -9.96 0.16 -13.74
C GLU A 125 -9.51 -1.29 -13.84
N ALA A 126 -9.03 -1.73 -15.01
CA ALA A 126 -8.54 -3.08 -15.21
C ALA A 126 -7.32 -3.38 -14.33
N LEU A 127 -6.40 -2.42 -14.23
CA LEU A 127 -5.21 -2.46 -13.38
C LEU A 127 -5.59 -2.56 -11.90
N HIS A 128 -6.56 -1.76 -11.45
CA HIS A 128 -7.07 -1.85 -10.08
C HIS A 128 -7.59 -3.26 -9.78
N THR A 129 -8.45 -3.81 -10.64
CA THR A 129 -9.02 -5.14 -10.41
C THR A 129 -7.94 -6.22 -10.44
N LEU A 130 -6.99 -6.15 -11.38
CA LEU A 130 -5.91 -7.12 -11.48
C LEU A 130 -4.99 -7.09 -10.25
N LEU A 131 -4.63 -5.88 -9.77
CA LEU A 131 -3.81 -5.71 -8.58
C LEU A 131 -4.53 -6.22 -7.32
N SER A 132 -5.85 -5.99 -7.20
CA SER A 132 -6.67 -6.57 -6.14
C SER A 132 -6.68 -8.11 -6.20
N ILE A 133 -6.80 -8.70 -7.40
CA ILE A 133 -6.72 -10.16 -7.57
C ILE A 133 -5.34 -10.68 -7.11
N TYR A 134 -4.25 -10.00 -7.51
CA TYR A 134 -2.90 -10.38 -7.09
C TYR A 134 -2.74 -10.41 -5.57
N LEU A 135 -3.05 -9.30 -4.89
CA LEU A 135 -2.87 -9.17 -3.44
C LEU A 135 -3.85 -10.03 -2.64
N GLU A 136 -5.03 -10.35 -3.18
CA GLU A 136 -5.96 -11.27 -2.52
C GLU A 136 -5.44 -12.72 -2.50
N HIS A 137 -4.69 -13.11 -3.54
CA HIS A 137 -4.24 -14.49 -3.74
C HIS A 137 -2.77 -14.73 -3.35
N VAL A 138 -1.97 -13.70 -3.07
CA VAL A 138 -0.58 -13.90 -2.60
C VAL A 138 -0.55 -14.40 -1.15
N ASP A 139 0.34 -15.35 -0.85
CA ASP A 139 0.45 -15.97 0.48
C ASP A 139 0.78 -14.98 1.59
N ASP A 140 1.72 -14.08 1.32
CA ASP A 140 2.08 -13.00 2.23
C ASP A 140 1.78 -11.64 1.60
N VAL A 141 0.67 -11.04 2.03
CA VAL A 141 0.22 -9.74 1.53
C VAL A 141 1.14 -8.62 2.02
N LEU A 142 1.66 -8.70 3.25
CA LEU A 142 2.53 -7.66 3.80
C LEU A 142 3.83 -7.61 3.01
N LYS A 143 4.45 -8.77 2.78
CA LYS A 143 5.65 -8.86 1.93
C LYS A 143 5.40 -8.34 0.52
N ALA A 144 4.26 -8.66 -0.11
CA ALA A 144 3.95 -8.16 -1.44
C ALA A 144 3.74 -6.63 -1.46
N VAL A 145 3.12 -6.06 -0.42
CA VAL A 145 3.00 -4.61 -0.26
C VAL A 145 4.38 -3.97 -0.05
N GLU A 146 5.24 -4.57 0.79
CA GLU A 146 6.62 -4.14 1.00
C GLU A 146 7.44 -4.16 -0.29
N GLU A 147 7.38 -5.24 -1.10
CA GLU A 147 8.07 -5.31 -2.40
C GLU A 147 7.64 -4.16 -3.31
N ILE A 148 6.34 -3.90 -3.44
CA ILE A 148 5.85 -2.83 -4.31
C ILE A 148 6.21 -1.45 -3.76
N ALA A 149 6.06 -1.23 -2.46
CA ALA A 149 6.26 0.08 -1.84
C ALA A 149 7.74 0.42 -1.60
N GLY A 150 8.57 -0.58 -1.29
CA GLY A 150 9.98 -0.46 -0.96
C GLY A 150 10.92 -0.61 -2.15
N GLU A 151 10.52 -1.29 -3.21
CA GLU A 151 11.34 -1.42 -4.43
C GLU A 151 10.67 -0.71 -5.62
N GLY A 152 9.42 -1.06 -5.93
CA GLY A 152 8.73 -0.55 -7.11
C GLY A 152 8.52 0.97 -7.12
N ILE A 153 8.18 1.56 -5.96
CA ILE A 153 7.97 3.01 -5.88
C ILE A 153 9.30 3.78 -5.93
N PRO A 154 10.36 3.40 -5.19
CA PRO A 154 11.68 4.01 -5.37
C PRO A 154 12.24 3.91 -6.79
N GLU A 155 12.06 2.78 -7.47
CA GLU A 155 12.39 2.64 -8.89
C GLU A 155 11.66 3.69 -9.74
N LEU A 156 10.35 3.89 -9.50
CA LEU A 156 9.56 4.92 -10.19
C LEU A 156 10.05 6.35 -9.88
N LEU A 157 10.50 6.60 -8.66
CA LEU A 157 11.03 7.92 -8.27
C LEU A 157 12.34 8.25 -8.97
N ASN A 158 13.19 7.23 -9.16
CA ASN A 158 14.47 7.34 -9.86
C ASN A 158 14.33 7.30 -11.39
N ALA A 159 13.22 6.77 -11.90
CA ALA A 159 12.93 6.73 -13.33
C ALA A 159 12.62 8.13 -13.90
N SER A 160 12.86 8.30 -15.20
CA SER A 160 12.52 9.55 -15.89
C SER A 160 11.00 9.79 -15.93
N LYS A 161 10.57 11.01 -16.30
CA LYS A 161 9.17 11.44 -16.18
C LYS A 161 8.16 10.56 -16.93
N ASP A 162 8.58 9.89 -18.01
CA ASP A 162 7.72 9.06 -18.87
C ASP A 162 7.98 7.55 -18.72
N GLU A 163 8.90 7.17 -17.84
CA GLU A 163 9.25 5.79 -17.57
C GLU A 163 8.40 5.17 -16.45
N SER A 164 8.42 3.85 -16.43
CA SER A 164 7.76 3.02 -15.41
C SER A 164 8.83 2.42 -14.49
N SER A 165 8.41 1.84 -13.37
CA SER A 165 9.28 0.97 -12.56
C SER A 165 9.78 -0.22 -13.39
N SER A 166 11.04 -0.61 -13.16
CA SER A 166 11.67 -1.75 -13.84
C SER A 166 11.04 -3.08 -13.44
N SER A 167 10.76 -3.25 -12.14
CA SER A 167 10.16 -4.46 -11.59
C SER A 167 8.65 -4.54 -11.87
N TRP A 168 8.01 -3.38 -11.99
CA TRP A 168 6.57 -3.24 -12.24
C TRP A 168 6.31 -2.27 -13.40
N PRO A 169 6.40 -2.70 -14.68
CA PRO A 169 6.23 -1.80 -15.81
C PRO A 169 4.82 -1.16 -15.93
N THR A 170 3.82 -1.73 -15.25
CA THR A 170 2.49 -1.13 -15.09
C THR A 170 2.43 -0.01 -14.05
N LEU A 171 3.44 0.14 -13.19
CA LEU A 171 3.60 1.22 -12.22
C LEU A 171 4.35 2.39 -12.87
N SER A 172 3.62 3.48 -13.09
CA SER A 172 4.08 4.75 -13.67
C SER A 172 3.50 5.90 -12.85
N ARG A 173 3.94 7.14 -13.12
CA ARG A 173 3.38 8.32 -12.43
C ARG A 173 1.87 8.48 -12.65
N GLN A 174 1.34 8.00 -13.78
CA GLN A 174 -0.08 8.07 -14.12
C GLN A 174 -0.91 6.98 -13.43
N THR A 175 -0.30 5.82 -13.17
CA THR A 175 -0.95 4.66 -12.56
C THR A 175 -0.67 4.57 -11.06
N PHE A 176 0.23 5.40 -10.53
CA PHE A 176 0.59 5.45 -9.11
C PHE A 176 -0.63 5.48 -8.19
N LEU A 177 -1.62 6.34 -8.47
CA LEU A 177 -2.84 6.44 -7.66
C LEU A 177 -3.60 5.10 -7.57
N VAL A 178 -3.60 4.32 -8.65
CA VAL A 178 -4.25 2.99 -8.68
C VAL A 178 -3.53 2.04 -7.73
N PHE A 179 -2.20 1.97 -7.82
CA PHE A 179 -1.38 1.18 -6.91
C PHE A 179 -1.57 1.64 -5.46
N TYR A 180 -1.41 2.93 -5.20
CA TYR A 180 -1.50 3.52 -3.87
C TYR A 180 -2.82 3.17 -3.17
N LYS A 181 -3.94 3.30 -3.89
CA LYS A 181 -5.27 2.97 -3.37
C LYS A 181 -5.40 1.49 -3.03
N VAL A 182 -4.93 0.60 -3.89
CA VAL A 182 -5.05 -0.85 -3.68
C VAL A 182 -4.11 -1.33 -2.57
N LEU A 183 -2.87 -0.83 -2.51
CA LEU A 183 -1.90 -1.16 -1.48
C LEU A 183 -2.42 -0.79 -0.08
N LEU A 184 -2.88 0.44 0.12
CA LEU A 184 -3.44 0.87 1.41
C LEU A 184 -4.69 0.08 1.79
N ALA A 185 -5.56 -0.23 0.84
CA ALA A 185 -6.78 -0.99 1.10
C ALA A 185 -6.50 -2.44 1.50
N GLU A 186 -5.58 -3.11 0.79
CA GLU A 186 -5.22 -4.50 1.07
C GLU A 186 -4.34 -4.61 2.32
N LEU A 187 -3.47 -3.65 2.59
CA LEU A 187 -2.72 -3.57 3.86
C LEU A 187 -3.68 -3.45 5.05
N GLU A 188 -4.68 -2.58 4.96
CA GLU A 188 -5.68 -2.41 6.01
C GLU A 188 -6.57 -3.67 6.16
N LYS A 189 -6.92 -4.33 5.06
CA LYS A 189 -7.61 -5.63 5.08
C LYS A 189 -6.75 -6.73 5.70
N ALA A 190 -5.45 -6.76 5.44
CA ALA A 190 -4.51 -7.70 6.05
C ALA A 190 -4.37 -7.44 7.56
N ALA A 191 -4.24 -6.18 7.98
CA ALA A 191 -4.20 -5.78 9.38
C ALA A 191 -5.45 -6.22 10.15
N ARG A 192 -6.65 -6.08 9.56
CA ARG A 192 -7.91 -6.56 10.17
C ARG A 192 -8.00 -8.08 10.31
N LYS A 193 -7.26 -8.84 9.50
CA LYS A 193 -7.23 -10.31 9.57
C LYS A 193 -6.31 -10.82 10.68
N ILE A 194 -5.45 -9.97 11.25
CA ILE A 194 -4.60 -10.35 12.38
C ILE A 194 -5.50 -10.74 13.56
N PRO A 195 -5.41 -11.99 14.07
CA PRO A 195 -6.30 -12.44 15.14
C PRO A 195 -6.13 -11.60 16.41
N ALA A 196 -7.26 -11.26 17.04
CA ALA A 196 -7.24 -10.57 18.33
C ALA A 196 -6.41 -11.36 19.37
N SER A 197 -5.75 -10.63 20.26
CA SER A 197 -5.00 -11.23 21.37
C SER A 197 -5.97 -11.89 22.37
N LYS A 198 -5.71 -13.15 22.71
CA LYS A 198 -6.42 -13.87 23.78
C LYS A 198 -5.45 -14.13 24.93
N ILE A 199 -5.98 -14.10 26.16
CA ILE A 199 -5.21 -14.40 27.38
C ILE A 199 -4.65 -15.83 27.36
N SER A 200 -5.31 -16.75 26.65
CA SER A 200 -4.90 -18.14 26.49
C SER A 200 -3.89 -18.38 25.36
N ASP A 201 -3.48 -17.36 24.61
CA ASP A 201 -2.52 -17.54 23.52
C ASP A 201 -1.16 -17.97 24.06
N SER A 202 -0.47 -18.87 23.35
CA SER A 202 0.92 -19.22 23.67
C SER A 202 1.84 -18.02 23.43
N THR A 203 3.00 -18.01 24.09
CA THR A 203 4.02 -16.96 23.91
C THR A 203 4.47 -16.84 22.45
N GLU A 204 4.63 -17.97 21.76
CA GLU A 204 5.00 -18.01 20.33
C GLU A 204 3.93 -17.35 19.46
N ALA A 205 2.65 -17.69 19.68
CA ALA A 205 1.54 -17.08 18.93
C ALA A 205 1.41 -15.57 19.18
N GLN A 206 1.70 -15.10 20.40
CA GLN A 206 1.74 -13.66 20.69
C GLN A 206 2.91 -12.96 19.97
N SER A 207 4.08 -13.62 19.92
CA SER A 207 5.27 -13.10 19.24
C SER A 207 5.05 -13.01 17.73
N GLU A 208 4.46 -14.04 17.12
CA GLU A 208 4.11 -14.05 15.70
C GLU A 208 3.12 -12.92 15.36
N LYS A 209 2.06 -12.75 16.16
CA LYS A 209 1.11 -11.64 15.98
C LYS A 209 1.79 -10.27 16.11
N LEU A 210 2.72 -10.12 17.06
CA LEU A 210 3.45 -8.87 17.27
C LEU A 210 4.39 -8.57 16.09
N LEU A 211 5.05 -9.59 15.55
CA LEU A 211 5.87 -9.47 14.34
C LEU A 211 5.01 -9.04 13.15
N THR A 212 3.86 -9.67 12.93
CA THR A 212 2.94 -9.30 11.85
C THR A 212 2.44 -7.86 11.98
N TRP A 213 2.16 -7.38 13.20
CA TRP A 213 1.82 -5.98 13.44
C TRP A 213 2.99 -5.03 13.19
N ASN A 214 4.22 -5.40 13.55
CA ASN A 214 5.42 -4.60 13.26
C ASN A 214 5.58 -4.40 11.74
N LEU A 215 5.49 -5.49 10.97
CA LEU A 215 5.54 -5.43 9.51
C LEU A 215 4.44 -4.53 8.94
N ALA A 216 3.19 -4.73 9.36
CA ALA A 216 2.06 -3.94 8.90
C ALA A 216 2.20 -2.43 9.23
N VAL A 217 2.72 -2.09 10.42
CA VAL A 217 2.96 -0.69 10.83
C VAL A 217 4.09 -0.06 10.02
N ARG A 218 5.15 -0.81 9.73
CA ARG A 218 6.26 -0.35 8.90
C ARG A 218 5.82 -0.12 7.45
N ASP A 219 5.07 -1.04 6.85
CA ASP A 219 4.54 -0.88 5.50
C ASP A 219 3.56 0.29 5.42
N PHE A 220 2.73 0.46 6.46
CA PHE A 220 1.86 1.61 6.61
C PHE A 220 2.64 2.92 6.68
N HIS A 221 3.74 2.94 7.44
CA HIS A 221 4.62 4.09 7.55
C HIS A 221 5.20 4.51 6.20
N ILE A 222 5.72 3.55 5.43
CA ILE A 222 6.24 3.79 4.08
C ILE A 222 5.13 4.43 3.22
N LEU A 223 3.95 3.80 3.14
CA LEU A 223 2.84 4.29 2.32
C LEU A 223 2.32 5.67 2.74
N VAL A 224 2.27 5.97 4.04
CA VAL A 224 1.85 7.29 4.54
C VAL A 224 2.88 8.36 4.17
N ASN A 225 4.17 8.05 4.19
CA ASN A 225 5.21 9.02 3.83
C ASN A 225 5.29 9.33 2.33
N LEU A 226 4.76 8.46 1.46
CA LEU A 226 4.72 8.72 0.02
C LEU A 226 3.97 10.00 -0.35
N VAL A 227 3.06 10.49 0.52
CA VAL A 227 2.34 11.75 0.29
C VAL A 227 3.25 12.98 0.28
N LYS A 228 4.48 12.87 0.81
CA LYS A 228 5.49 13.93 0.72
C LYS A 228 6.01 14.11 -0.71
N VAL A 229 5.98 13.03 -1.50
CA VAL A 229 6.44 13.01 -2.88
C VAL A 229 5.27 13.09 -3.88
N PHE A 230 4.15 12.47 -3.54
CA PHE A 230 2.92 12.46 -4.32
C PHE A 230 1.80 13.16 -3.54
N ASP A 231 1.66 14.47 -3.74
CA ASP A 231 0.77 15.34 -2.96
C ASP A 231 -0.57 15.65 -3.65
N SER A 232 -0.87 14.98 -4.77
CA SER A 232 -2.13 15.21 -5.49
C SER A 232 -3.35 14.93 -4.61
N ARG A 233 -4.39 15.75 -4.74
CA ARG A 233 -5.63 15.64 -3.97
C ARG A 233 -6.21 14.22 -3.85
N PRO A 234 -6.31 13.40 -4.92
CA PRO A 234 -6.80 12.03 -4.80
C PRO A 234 -5.93 11.12 -3.93
N VAL A 235 -4.61 11.31 -3.95
CA VAL A 235 -3.66 10.56 -3.09
C VAL A 235 -3.88 10.94 -1.63
N LEU A 236 -3.98 12.24 -1.34
CA LEU A 236 -4.26 12.74 0.02
C LEU A 236 -5.59 12.19 0.56
N ASN A 237 -6.63 12.15 -0.27
CA ASN A 237 -7.93 11.62 0.10
C ASN A 237 -7.87 10.13 0.48
N VAL A 238 -7.18 9.33 -0.33
CA VAL A 238 -6.95 7.90 -0.05
C VAL A 238 -6.18 7.73 1.25
N CYS A 239 -5.12 8.52 1.47
CA CYS A 239 -4.29 8.47 2.67
C CYS A 239 -5.10 8.79 3.94
N LEU A 240 -5.90 9.86 3.94
CA LEU A 240 -6.76 10.23 5.08
C LEU A 240 -7.78 9.14 5.39
N LYS A 241 -8.44 8.59 4.36
CA LYS A 241 -9.46 7.56 4.52
C LYS A 241 -8.89 6.26 5.11
N TYR A 242 -7.89 5.68 4.45
CA TYR A 242 -7.33 4.40 4.88
C TYR A 242 -6.41 4.53 6.08
N GLY A 243 -5.76 5.70 6.27
CA GLY A 243 -5.02 6.01 7.48
C GLY A 243 -5.90 5.96 8.72
N ARG A 244 -7.12 6.51 8.64
CA ARG A 244 -8.13 6.35 9.71
C ARG A 244 -8.51 4.89 9.94
N HIS A 245 -8.84 4.15 8.88
CA HIS A 245 -9.27 2.75 9.00
C HIS A 245 -8.19 1.85 9.60
N PHE A 246 -6.93 2.06 9.20
CA PHE A 246 -5.79 1.35 9.77
C PHE A 246 -5.61 1.68 11.24
N LEU A 247 -5.67 2.97 11.61
CA LEU A 247 -5.56 3.41 13.01
C LEU A 247 -6.68 2.84 13.88
N GLU A 248 -7.93 2.87 13.41
CA GLU A 248 -9.07 2.26 14.10
C GLU A 248 -8.89 0.75 14.30
N SER A 249 -8.37 0.05 13.28
CA SER A 249 -8.06 -1.38 13.36
C SER A 249 -6.94 -1.67 14.37
N PHE A 250 -5.89 -0.85 14.39
CA PHE A 250 -4.81 -0.96 15.36
C PHE A 250 -5.30 -0.72 16.80
N LEU A 251 -6.12 0.30 17.02
CA LEU A 251 -6.70 0.57 18.33
C LEU A 251 -7.54 -0.59 18.85
N LYS A 252 -8.28 -1.25 17.95
CA LYS A 252 -9.16 -2.37 18.30
C LYS A 252 -8.42 -3.68 18.51
N LEU A 253 -7.42 -3.99 17.69
CA LEU A 253 -6.78 -5.31 17.62
C LEU A 253 -5.32 -5.29 18.08
N GLY A 254 -4.56 -4.25 17.73
CA GLY A 254 -3.15 -4.08 18.08
C GLY A 254 -2.94 -3.69 19.54
N MET A 255 -3.67 -2.69 20.05
CA MET A 255 -3.49 -2.23 21.45
C MET A 255 -3.71 -3.33 22.50
N PRO A 256 -4.75 -4.19 22.43
CA PRO A 256 -4.89 -5.31 23.35
C PRO A 256 -3.74 -6.32 23.28
N LEU A 257 -3.14 -6.51 22.09
CA LEU A 257 -1.95 -7.35 21.94
C LEU A 257 -0.75 -6.71 22.65
N LEU A 258 -0.54 -5.40 22.47
CA LEU A 258 0.55 -4.69 23.12
C LEU A 258 0.45 -4.78 24.65
N ASP A 259 -0.75 -4.62 25.23
CA ASP A 259 -0.94 -4.74 26.68
C ASP A 259 -0.48 -6.11 27.22
N ASN A 260 -0.78 -7.19 26.49
CA ASN A 260 -0.43 -8.55 26.88
C ASN A 260 1.06 -8.85 26.66
N SER A 261 1.64 -8.31 25.59
CA SER A 261 3.03 -8.58 25.18
C SER A 261 4.06 -7.66 25.84
N PHE A 262 3.65 -6.49 26.38
CA PHE A 262 4.57 -5.44 26.85
C PHE A 262 5.59 -5.94 27.89
N LYS A 263 5.16 -6.76 28.84
CA LYS A 263 6.02 -7.26 29.91
C LYS A 263 7.16 -8.16 29.42
N ARG A 264 6.98 -8.80 28.26
CA ARG A 264 7.92 -9.80 27.72
C ARG A 264 8.71 -9.26 26.53
N HIS A 265 8.06 -8.50 25.67
CA HIS A 265 8.61 -7.99 24.40
C HIS A 265 8.68 -6.45 24.43
N LYS A 266 9.23 -5.90 25.50
CA LYS A 266 9.23 -4.46 25.76
C LYS A 266 9.84 -3.65 24.59
N GLU A 267 10.99 -4.08 24.11
CA GLU A 267 11.73 -3.41 23.03
C GLU A 267 10.96 -3.45 21.70
N ASP A 268 10.42 -4.62 21.34
CA ASP A 268 9.62 -4.79 20.11
C ASP A 268 8.36 -3.91 20.14
N VAL A 269 7.68 -3.84 21.29
CA VAL A 269 6.49 -2.99 21.46
C VAL A 269 6.87 -1.51 21.38
N GLN A 270 7.99 -1.10 21.96
CA GLN A 270 8.47 0.27 21.88
C GLN A 270 8.85 0.67 20.46
N SER A 271 9.59 -0.18 19.75
CA SER A 271 9.96 0.03 18.35
C SER A 271 8.73 0.20 17.45
N LEU A 272 7.74 -0.68 17.64
CA LEU A 272 6.45 -0.59 16.96
C LEU A 272 5.77 0.76 17.21
N LEU A 273 5.66 1.16 18.48
CA LEU A 273 4.99 2.41 18.87
C LEU A 273 5.73 3.64 18.34
N LYS A 274 7.06 3.66 18.36
CA LYS A 274 7.87 4.73 17.78
C LYS A 274 7.60 4.87 16.28
N THR A 275 7.63 3.76 15.55
CA THR A 275 7.34 3.73 14.11
C THR A 275 5.93 4.25 13.83
N PHE A 276 4.94 3.79 14.60
CA PHE A 276 3.56 4.22 14.41
C PHE A 276 3.32 5.69 14.82
N GLN A 277 4.09 6.19 15.78
CA GLN A 277 4.09 7.60 16.15
C GLN A 277 4.51 8.49 14.97
N LEU A 278 5.54 8.09 14.20
CA LEU A 278 5.94 8.84 13.01
C LEU A 278 4.81 8.90 11.97
N SER A 279 4.12 7.79 11.74
CA SER A 279 2.98 7.74 10.82
C SER A 279 1.80 8.59 11.29
N THR A 280 1.49 8.58 12.59
CA THR A 280 0.40 9.39 13.17
C THR A 280 0.73 10.89 13.16
N ARG A 281 2.01 11.28 13.33
CA ARG A 281 2.46 12.67 13.10
C ARG A 281 2.25 13.10 11.65
N GLN A 282 2.63 12.27 10.69
CA GLN A 282 2.42 12.57 9.26
C GLN A 282 0.92 12.71 8.91
N LEU A 283 0.06 11.86 9.46
CA LEU A 283 -1.39 12.00 9.32
C LEU A 283 -1.92 13.31 9.94
N HIS A 284 -1.33 13.76 11.05
CA HIS A 284 -1.71 15.02 11.66
C HIS A 284 -1.30 16.22 10.80
N HIS A 285 -0.11 16.20 10.22
CA HIS A 285 0.32 17.22 9.24
C HIS A 285 -0.60 17.25 8.02
N LEU A 286 -1.06 16.08 7.55
CA LEU A 286 -2.02 15.98 6.46
C LEU A 286 -3.39 16.58 6.80
N CYS A 287 -3.87 16.38 8.03
CA CYS A 287 -5.08 17.05 8.54
C CYS A 287 -4.93 18.58 8.55
N GLY A 288 -3.78 19.09 9.00
CA GLY A 288 -3.48 20.53 8.99
C GLY A 288 -3.46 21.12 7.59
N HIS A 289 -2.74 20.46 6.67
CA HIS A 289 -2.68 20.83 5.25
C HIS A 289 -4.08 20.89 4.61
N SER A 290 -4.92 19.87 4.88
CA SER A 290 -6.29 19.79 4.35
C SER A 290 -7.20 20.92 4.86
N LYS A 291 -6.99 21.38 6.10
CA LYS A 291 -7.75 22.50 6.70
C LYS A 291 -7.36 23.84 6.06
N ILE A 292 -6.08 24.08 5.83
CA ILE A 292 -5.55 25.34 5.27
C ILE A 292 -5.98 25.53 3.82
N HIS A 293 -5.92 24.46 3.02
CA HIS A 293 -6.29 24.52 1.60
C HIS A 293 -7.81 24.51 1.36
N GLN A 294 -8.63 24.47 2.41
CA GLN A 294 -10.10 24.52 2.37
C GLN A 294 -10.73 23.50 1.39
N ASP A 295 -10.08 22.36 1.19
CA ASP A 295 -10.60 21.30 0.32
C ASP A 295 -11.70 20.53 1.05
N MET A 296 -12.96 20.90 0.80
CA MET A 296 -14.13 20.27 1.44
C MET A 296 -14.11 18.74 1.40
N SER A 297 -13.59 18.12 0.32
CA SER A 297 -13.53 16.67 0.22
C SER A 297 -12.56 16.05 1.22
N LEU A 298 -11.43 16.72 1.48
CA LEU A 298 -10.41 16.29 2.42
C LEU A 298 -10.81 16.68 3.86
N THR A 299 -11.37 17.87 4.04
CA THR A 299 -11.81 18.38 5.36
C THR A 299 -12.85 17.46 6.01
N ASN A 300 -13.72 16.81 5.23
CA ASN A 300 -14.70 15.85 5.74
C ASN A 300 -14.07 14.63 6.47
N HIS A 301 -12.82 14.27 6.16
CA HIS A 301 -12.12 13.17 6.81
C HIS A 301 -11.42 13.60 8.11
N VAL A 302 -11.13 14.89 8.28
CA VAL A 302 -10.29 15.42 9.36
C VAL A 302 -10.87 15.18 10.76
N PRO A 303 -12.15 15.48 11.07
CA PRO A 303 -12.67 15.35 12.44
C PRO A 303 -12.57 13.92 12.98
N ALA A 304 -13.01 12.94 12.18
CA ALA A 304 -12.98 11.53 12.58
C ALA A 304 -11.55 11.01 12.72
N LEU A 305 -10.63 11.42 11.85
CA LEU A 305 -9.22 11.04 11.95
C LEU A 305 -8.54 11.65 13.18
N LYS A 306 -8.75 12.95 13.47
CA LYS A 306 -8.21 13.61 14.66
C LYS A 306 -8.65 12.92 15.95
N LYS A 307 -9.95 12.61 16.07
CA LYS A 307 -10.48 11.84 17.20
C LYS A 307 -9.77 10.49 17.37
N SER A 308 -9.51 9.77 16.29
CA SER A 308 -8.80 8.48 16.36
C SER A 308 -7.32 8.66 16.74
N LEU A 309 -6.67 9.75 16.29
CA LEU A 309 -5.29 10.09 16.66
C LEU A 309 -5.18 10.44 18.16
N GLU A 310 -6.11 11.23 18.69
CA GLU A 310 -6.19 11.56 20.11
C GLU A 310 -6.41 10.30 20.95
N LEU A 311 -7.39 9.47 20.58
CA LEU A 311 -7.65 8.20 21.26
C LEU A 311 -6.41 7.30 21.28
N PHE A 312 -5.65 7.27 20.19
CA PHE A 312 -4.37 6.55 20.14
C PHE A 312 -3.36 7.08 21.14
N VAL A 313 -3.14 8.40 21.20
CA VAL A 313 -2.24 9.00 22.16
C VAL A 313 -2.66 8.68 23.60
N TYR A 314 -3.95 8.83 23.93
CA TYR A 314 -4.47 8.49 25.25
C TYR A 314 -4.27 7.01 25.59
N ARG A 315 -4.53 6.12 24.63
CA ARG A 315 -4.44 4.68 24.84
C ARG A 315 -3.00 4.20 25.03
N VAL A 316 -2.05 4.81 24.32
CA VAL A 316 -0.61 4.56 24.49
C VAL A 316 -0.14 5.11 25.84
N LYS A 317 -0.53 6.33 26.24
CA LYS A 317 -0.24 6.90 27.57
C LYS A 317 -0.70 5.97 28.69
N ALA A 318 -1.94 5.49 28.61
CA ALA A 318 -2.52 4.58 29.60
C ALA A 318 -1.72 3.27 29.69
N MET A 319 -1.39 2.65 28.56
CA MET A 319 -0.62 1.41 28.53
C MET A 319 0.77 1.56 29.16
N LEU A 320 1.48 2.64 28.84
CA LEU A 320 2.83 2.88 29.37
C LEU A 320 2.83 3.21 30.86
N THR A 321 1.80 3.92 31.33
CA THR A 321 1.62 4.23 32.75
C THR A 321 1.37 2.96 33.55
N LEU A 322 0.49 2.06 33.07
CA LEU A 322 0.22 0.78 33.71
C LEU A 322 1.45 -0.16 33.78
N ASN A 323 2.43 0.05 32.89
CA ASN A 323 3.65 -0.74 32.84
C ASN A 323 4.91 0.00 33.35
N ASN A 324 4.75 1.14 34.04
CA ASN A 324 5.84 1.96 34.57
C ASN A 324 6.95 2.27 33.55
N CYS A 325 6.58 2.57 32.30
CA CYS A 325 7.51 2.76 31.20
C CYS A 325 7.26 4.06 30.43
N GLN A 326 6.97 5.14 31.15
CA GLN A 326 6.66 6.43 30.54
C GLN A 326 7.86 7.03 29.78
N GLU A 327 9.10 6.74 30.19
CA GLU A 327 10.32 7.24 29.56
C GLU A 327 10.55 6.72 28.13
N ALA A 328 9.88 5.63 27.74
CA ALA A 328 10.10 5.01 26.44
C ALA A 328 9.32 5.64 25.28
N PHE A 329 8.36 6.51 25.58
CA PHE A 329 7.50 7.14 24.59
C PHE A 329 7.32 8.60 24.94
N TRP A 330 8.09 9.45 24.27
CA TRP A 330 8.02 10.87 24.47
C TRP A 330 6.89 11.48 23.64
N ILE A 331 5.94 12.11 24.33
CA ILE A 331 4.82 12.83 23.73
C ILE A 331 5.22 14.29 23.73
N GLY A 332 5.94 14.67 22.68
CA GLY A 332 6.32 16.06 22.45
C GLY A 332 5.14 16.93 22.04
N ASN A 333 5.35 18.25 22.12
CA ASN A 333 4.42 19.23 21.58
C ASN A 333 4.36 19.09 20.06
N LEU A 334 3.15 18.85 19.54
CA LEU A 334 2.93 18.70 18.11
C LEU A 334 2.81 20.08 17.47
N LYS A 335 3.90 20.53 16.84
CA LYS A 335 3.87 21.73 16.00
C LYS A 335 3.05 21.47 14.74
N ASN A 336 2.15 22.40 14.40
CA ASN A 336 1.44 22.35 13.11
C ASN A 336 2.48 22.56 12.00
N ARG A 337 2.62 21.58 11.10
CA ARG A 337 3.51 21.65 9.93
C ARG A 337 2.77 21.27 8.65
N ASN A 338 3.20 21.84 7.53
CA ASN A 338 2.69 21.48 6.21
C ASN A 338 3.33 20.17 5.71
N LEU A 339 2.96 19.70 4.51
CA LEU A 339 3.48 18.43 3.97
C LEU A 339 5.00 18.42 3.76
N LYS A 340 5.62 19.60 3.63
CA LYS A 340 7.08 19.77 3.48
C LYS A 340 7.80 19.93 4.82
N GLY A 341 7.07 19.89 5.94
CA GLY A 341 7.63 20.02 7.28
C GLY A 341 7.82 21.46 7.76
N GLU A 342 7.37 22.46 6.99
CA GLU A 342 7.45 23.87 7.38
C GLU A 342 6.38 24.18 8.43
N GLU A 343 6.75 24.92 9.48
CA GLU A 343 5.84 25.29 10.56
C GLU A 343 4.71 26.18 10.04
N ILE A 344 3.48 25.71 10.18
CA ILE A 344 2.28 26.51 9.95
C ILE A 344 2.12 27.39 11.18
N LEU A 345 2.45 28.66 11.04
CA LEU A 345 2.04 29.68 12.00
C LEU A 345 0.51 29.63 12.05
N SER A 346 -0.04 29.25 13.20
CA SER A 346 -1.48 29.34 13.45
C SER A 346 -1.86 30.81 13.28
N GLN A 347 -2.38 31.17 12.10
CA GLN A 347 -3.07 32.43 11.94
C GLN A 347 -4.22 32.39 12.94
N ARG A 348 -4.11 33.19 14.00
CA ARG A 348 -5.25 33.61 14.80
C ARG A 348 -6.29 34.08 13.79
N SER A 349 -7.38 33.33 13.67
CA SER A 349 -8.60 33.84 13.06
C SER A 349 -9.07 35.00 13.93
N GLN A 350 -8.59 36.21 13.63
CA GLN A 350 -9.32 37.42 13.95
C GLN A 350 -10.53 37.44 13.04
N GLU A 351 -11.62 36.81 13.45
CA GLU A 351 -12.97 37.22 13.04
C GLU A 351 -14.01 36.61 13.97
N SER A 352 -14.83 37.51 14.54
CA SER A 352 -16.02 37.34 15.38
C SER A 352 -15.85 36.72 16.78
N GLU A 353 -15.93 37.62 17.77
CA GLU A 353 -16.45 37.35 19.11
C GLU A 353 -17.91 36.85 18.98
N ASP A 354 -18.18 35.57 19.26
CA ASP A 354 -19.36 35.12 20.02
C ASP A 354 -19.21 33.63 20.43
N ASP A 355 -19.74 33.31 21.61
CA ASP A 355 -19.43 32.21 22.54
C ASP A 355 -19.37 30.75 22.02
N GLY A 356 -18.47 29.96 22.65
CA GLY A 356 -18.62 28.50 22.74
C GLY A 356 -17.36 27.67 23.05
N GLU A 357 -16.82 27.80 24.28
CA GLU A 357 -15.96 26.85 25.01
C GLU A 357 -15.03 25.89 24.19
N GLU A 358 -13.78 26.30 23.97
CA GLU A 358 -12.65 25.36 23.84
C GLU A 358 -11.61 25.69 24.93
N GLU A 359 -11.39 24.75 25.85
CA GLU A 359 -10.36 24.83 26.89
C GLU A 359 -8.96 24.80 26.24
N GLU A 360 -8.33 25.97 26.09
CA GLU A 360 -6.91 26.09 25.77
C GLU A 360 -6.08 25.92 27.05
N GLU A 361 -5.36 24.80 27.20
CA GLU A 361 -4.32 24.68 28.23
C GLU A 361 -3.10 25.55 27.89
N GLU A 362 -2.70 26.38 28.87
CA GLU A 362 -1.64 27.38 28.81
C GLU A 362 -0.29 26.89 28.27
N GLU A 363 0.28 27.65 27.33
CA GLU A 363 1.70 27.60 26.96
C GLU A 363 2.59 28.00 28.15
N ARG A 364 3.24 27.02 28.78
CA ARG A 364 4.41 27.28 29.65
C ARG A 364 5.71 26.91 28.94
N ARG A 365 6.43 27.94 28.50
CA ARG A 365 7.83 27.84 28.05
C ARG A 365 8.73 27.41 29.22
N SER A 366 9.43 26.28 29.05
CA SER A 366 10.61 25.87 29.81
C SER A 366 11.62 25.18 28.86
N PRO A 367 12.93 25.18 29.17
CA PRO A 367 14.01 25.12 28.16
C PRO A 367 14.18 23.74 27.52
N GLN A 368 14.53 23.74 26.23
CA GLN A 368 14.85 22.58 25.39
C GLN A 368 16.21 21.96 25.74
N PRO A 369 16.37 20.63 25.65
CA PRO A 369 17.57 20.03 25.11
C PRO A 369 17.48 20.00 23.58
N GLU A 370 18.61 20.26 22.92
CA GLU A 370 18.78 20.25 21.46
C GLU A 370 18.36 18.90 20.88
N GLU A 371 17.45 18.91 19.89
CA GLU A 371 17.13 17.73 19.08
C GLU A 371 18.28 17.50 18.10
N GLU A 372 18.90 16.32 18.15
CA GLU A 372 19.74 15.80 17.07
C GLU A 372 18.90 15.76 15.78
N SER A 373 19.30 16.56 14.80
CA SER A 373 18.86 16.42 13.43
C SER A 373 19.43 15.10 12.89
N GLU A 374 18.62 14.05 12.86
CA GLU A 374 18.89 12.89 12.00
C GLU A 374 18.61 13.32 10.55
N ASP A 375 19.60 13.99 9.96
CA ASP A 375 19.71 14.21 8.53
C ASP A 375 20.25 12.92 7.91
N GLU A 376 19.44 12.27 7.06
CA GLU A 376 19.86 11.06 6.36
C GLU A 376 21.03 11.40 5.42
N ALA A 377 22.20 10.85 5.72
CA ALA A 377 23.39 10.94 4.89
C ALA A 377 23.14 10.24 3.54
N GLN A 378 23.02 11.03 2.48
CA GLN A 378 23.20 10.55 1.11
C GLN A 378 24.69 10.29 0.88
N GLU A 379 25.11 9.03 0.87
CA GLU A 379 26.37 8.66 0.23
C GLU A 379 26.28 8.96 -1.26
N THR A 380 27.06 9.94 -1.72
CA THR A 380 27.52 9.98 -3.11
C THR A 380 29.03 9.91 -3.12
N ASP A 381 29.52 8.71 -3.41
CA ASP A 381 30.89 8.46 -3.83
C ASP A 381 31.16 9.22 -5.15
N ARG A 382 32.06 10.19 -5.09
CA ARG A 382 32.85 10.62 -6.25
C ARG A 382 34.28 10.86 -5.78
N GLY A 383 35.10 9.83 -5.91
CA GLY A 383 36.54 9.97 -5.92
C GLY A 383 36.99 10.91 -7.05
N GLU A 384 37.89 11.84 -6.72
CA GLU A 384 39.20 11.92 -7.36
C GLU A 384 40.17 12.76 -6.53
N SER A 385 41.34 12.17 -6.28
CA SER A 385 42.49 12.80 -5.64
C SER A 385 43.18 13.77 -6.59
N LYS A 386 43.59 14.95 -6.11
CA LYS A 386 45.03 15.30 -5.99
C LYS A 386 45.30 16.66 -5.33
N LYS A 387 46.34 16.61 -4.50
CA LYS A 387 47.05 17.65 -3.77
C LYS A 387 47.53 18.83 -4.63
N GLY A 388 47.55 20.01 -4.03
CA GLY A 388 48.39 21.14 -4.45
C GLY A 388 48.24 22.33 -3.49
N ALA A 389 49.16 22.46 -2.55
CA ALA A 389 49.27 23.59 -1.62
C ALA A 389 49.84 24.83 -2.32
N LYS A 390 49.31 26.02 -2.02
CA LYS A 390 50.06 27.16 -1.45
C LYS A 390 49.20 28.42 -1.34
N GLU A 391 49.54 29.17 -0.31
CA GLU A 391 48.91 30.37 0.24
C GLU A 391 48.96 31.58 -0.70
N ASP A 392 48.02 32.49 -0.41
CA ASP A 392 47.83 33.82 -0.96
C ASP A 392 49.07 34.71 -0.86
N GLU A 393 49.35 35.47 -1.92
CA GLU A 393 49.69 36.89 -1.80
C GLU A 393 49.35 37.59 -3.13
N VAL A 394 48.47 38.59 -3.02
CA VAL A 394 48.09 39.53 -4.06
C VAL A 394 48.99 40.75 -3.89
N ASP A 395 49.65 41.19 -4.95
CA ASP A 395 49.86 42.63 -5.19
C ASP A 395 49.98 42.90 -6.70
N GLU A 396 49.21 43.90 -7.12
CA GLU A 396 49.14 44.49 -8.45
C GLU A 396 50.41 45.30 -8.77
N ASP A 397 50.92 45.23 -10.00
CA ASP A 397 51.06 46.42 -10.87
C ASP A 397 51.77 46.12 -12.21
N ILE A 398 51.06 46.49 -13.28
CA ILE A 398 51.47 47.41 -14.38
C ILE A 398 52.79 47.14 -15.16
N SER A 399 52.61 46.97 -16.48
CA SER A 399 53.46 47.26 -17.66
C SER A 399 54.98 47.48 -17.48
N ASP A 400 55.81 46.89 -18.35
CA ASP A 400 56.20 47.47 -19.65
C ASP A 400 57.34 46.66 -20.31
N ASP A 401 57.37 46.81 -21.63
CA ASP A 401 58.36 46.54 -22.68
C ASP A 401 59.74 45.85 -22.48
N SER A 402 60.01 45.04 -23.52
CA SER A 402 61.24 44.98 -24.34
C SER A 402 62.53 44.25 -23.89
N ASP A 403 63.00 43.46 -24.86
CA ASP A 403 64.32 42.87 -25.17
C ASP A 403 64.90 41.71 -24.33
#